data_AF-A0A961NW92-F1
#
_entry.id   AF-A0A961NW92-F1
#
_cell.length_a   1.000
_cell.length_b   1.000
_cell.length_c   1.000
_cell.angle_alpha   90.00
_cell.angle_beta   90.00
_cell.angle_gamma   90.00
#
_symmetry.space_group_name_H-M   'P 1'
#
loop_
_entity.id
_entity.type
_entity.pdbx_description
1 polymer ?
#
loop_
_entity_poly.entity_id
_entity_poly.type
_entity_poly.pdbx_seq_one_letter_code
_entity_poly.pdbx_strand_id
1 'polypeptide(L)' 'VDAPIEIVVAPVSRPVLEQMLTGATSVPFSLVEEPTLAQGQVFLRSGRTERHIDFASAIDRIGAAIEGLYELNEKAFRNG' A
#
# COMPACT_ATOMS: atom_id res chain seq x y z
N VAL A 1 3.07 -20.24 20.26
CA VAL A 1 3.62 -20.36 18.91
C VAL A 1 3.48 -19.01 18.23
N ASP A 2 4.60 -18.43 17.82
CA ASP A 2 4.64 -17.15 17.11
C ASP A 2 4.21 -17.44 15.66
N ALA A 3 3.01 -17.00 15.27
CA ALA A 3 2.49 -17.29 13.95
C ALA A 3 3.09 -16.29 12.94
N PRO A 4 3.58 -16.75 11.77
CA PRO A 4 4.13 -15.83 10.77
C PRO A 4 3.09 -14.81 10.34
N ILE A 5 3.53 -13.57 10.12
CA ILE A 5 2.67 -12.55 9.53
C ILE A 5 2.47 -12.91 8.06
N GLU A 6 1.22 -13.14 7.66
CA GLU A 6 0.87 -13.33 6.26
C GLU A 6 0.76 -11.97 5.58
N ILE A 7 1.42 -11.84 4.43
CA ILE A 7 1.38 -10.69 3.54
C ILE A 7 0.67 -11.15 2.27
N VAL A 8 -0.56 -10.68 2.08
CA VAL A 8 -1.41 -11.03 0.94
C VAL A 8 -1.33 -9.94 -0.10
N VAL A 9 -0.91 -10.31 -1.31
CA VAL A 9 -0.56 -9.36 -2.39
C VAL A 9 -1.08 -9.83 -3.74
N ALA A 10 -1.19 -8.91 -4.70
CA ALA A 10 -1.38 -9.26 -6.10
C ALA A 10 -0.17 -10.08 -6.63
N PRO A 11 -0.35 -11.07 -7.52
CA PRO A 11 0.75 -11.89 -8.05
C PRO A 11 1.91 -11.07 -8.63
N VAL A 12 1.59 -9.97 -9.32
CA VAL A 12 2.59 -9.05 -9.93
C VAL A 12 3.52 -8.40 -8.90
N SER A 13 3.09 -8.29 -7.64
CA SER A 13 3.84 -7.62 -6.58
C SER A 13 4.76 -8.56 -5.80
N ARG A 14 4.58 -9.88 -5.95
CA ARG A 14 5.35 -10.89 -5.19
C ARG A 14 6.86 -10.79 -5.37
N PRO A 15 7.44 -10.71 -6.59
CA PRO A 15 8.89 -10.75 -6.76
C PRO A 15 9.62 -9.59 -6.06
N VAL A 16 9.04 -8.39 -6.13
CA VAL A 16 9.59 -7.19 -5.48
C VAL A 16 9.56 -7.33 -3.95
N LEU A 17 8.48 -7.88 -3.40
CA LEU A 17 8.34 -8.10 -1.97
C LEU A 17 9.27 -9.21 -1.46
N GLU A 18 9.42 -10.32 -2.20
CA GLU A 18 10.39 -11.37 -1.86
C GLU A 18 11.80 -10.81 -1.75
N GLN A 19 12.22 -9.99 -2.73
CA GLN A 19 13.53 -9.35 -2.71
C GLN A 19 13.69 -8.40 -1.51
N MET A 20 12.67 -7.60 -1.19
CA MET A 20 12.70 -6.68 -0.06
C MET A 20 12.76 -7.41 1.30
N LEU A 21 11.99 -8.49 1.45
CA LEU A 21 11.88 -9.26 2.69
C LEU A 21 13.09 -10.16 2.96
N THR A 22 13.90 -10.45 1.94
CA THR A 22 15.14 -11.23 2.10
C THR A 22 16.10 -10.59 3.13
N GLY A 23 16.03 -9.26 3.33
CA GLY A 23 16.81 -8.55 4.35
C GLY A 23 16.14 -8.42 5.74
N ALA A 24 14.86 -8.80 5.86
CA ALA A 24 14.08 -8.65 7.10
C ALA A 24 14.16 -9.93 7.94
N THR A 25 15.15 -10.03 8.83
CA THR A 25 15.45 -11.26 9.60
C THR A 25 14.74 -11.37 10.95
N SER A 26 14.06 -10.31 11.41
CA SER A 26 13.53 -10.24 12.78
C SER A 26 12.10 -10.77 12.94
N VAL A 27 11.34 -10.93 11.86
CA VAL A 27 9.92 -11.33 11.92
C VAL A 27 9.66 -12.41 10.85
N PRO A 28 9.03 -13.54 11.21
CA PRO A 28 8.66 -14.55 10.24
C PRO A 28 7.49 -14.06 9.37
N PHE A 29 7.70 -14.02 8.05
CA PHE A 29 6.69 -13.62 7.07
C PHE A 29 6.30 -14.79 6.15
N SER A 30 5.06 -14.79 5.66
CA SER A 30 4.58 -15.65 4.58
C SER A 30 3.94 -14.80 3.49
N LEU A 31 4.30 -15.00 2.23
CA LEU A 31 3.71 -14.30 1.09
C LEU A 31 2.62 -15.16 0.44
N VAL A 32 1.41 -14.61 0.39
CA VAL A 32 0.22 -15.24 -0.20
C VAL A 32 -0.23 -14.40 -1.40
N GLU A 33 -0.44 -15.05 -2.54
CA GLU A 33 -0.97 -14.37 -3.72
C GLU A 33 -2.50 -14.37 -3.70
N GLU A 34 -3.10 -13.23 -4.02
CA GLU A 34 -4.53 -13.06 -4.23
C GLU A 34 -4.77 -12.39 -5.59
N PRO A 35 -5.17 -13.15 -6.63
CA PRO A 35 -5.36 -12.62 -7.98
C PRO A 35 -6.39 -11.50 -8.11
N THR A 36 -7.35 -11.42 -7.19
CA THR A 36 -8.38 -10.38 -7.19
C THR A 36 -7.92 -9.06 -6.56
N LEU A 37 -6.75 -9.05 -5.92
CA LEU A 37 -6.22 -7.86 -5.26
C LEU A 37 -5.59 -6.91 -6.29
N ALA A 38 -5.92 -5.62 -6.19
CA ALA A 38 -5.32 -4.60 -7.03
C ALA A 38 -3.84 -4.37 -6.66
N GLN A 39 -3.03 -3.94 -7.64
CA GLN A 39 -1.65 -3.54 -7.37
C GLN A 39 -1.61 -2.36 -6.38
N GLY A 40 -0.67 -2.40 -5.43
CA GLY A 40 -0.56 -1.38 -4.39
C GLY A 40 -1.47 -1.59 -3.18
N GLN A 41 -2.36 -2.58 -3.23
CA GLN A 41 -3.10 -3.07 -2.06
C GLN A 41 -2.38 -4.26 -1.42
N VAL A 42 -2.41 -4.31 -0.09
CA VAL A 42 -1.80 -5.36 0.73
C VAL A 42 -2.67 -5.65 1.93
N PHE A 43 -2.87 -6.93 2.26
CA PHE A 43 -3.38 -7.33 3.57
C PHE A 43 -2.28 -7.93 4.43
N LEU A 44 -2.17 -7.47 5.67
CA LEU A 44 -1.33 -8.08 6.70
C LEU A 44 -2.23 -8.86 7.65
N ARG A 45 -2.01 -10.17 7.79
CA ARG A 45 -2.79 -11.04 8.68
C ARG A 45 -1.88 -11.64 9.76
N SER A 46 -2.35 -11.61 11.00
CA SER A 46 -1.71 -12.29 12.12
C SER A 46 -2.77 -12.83 13.08
N GLY A 47 -2.89 -14.16 13.14
CA GLY A 47 -3.92 -14.83 13.91
C GLY A 47 -5.33 -14.42 13.47
N ARG A 48 -6.03 -13.64 14.30
CA ARG A 48 -7.38 -13.13 14.03
C ARG A 48 -7.41 -11.66 13.60
N THR A 49 -6.25 -11.03 13.49
CA THR A 49 -6.13 -9.61 13.12
C THR A 49 -5.80 -9.51 11.64
N GLU A 50 -6.51 -8.64 10.94
CA GLU A 50 -6.23 -8.27 9.57
C GLU A 50 -6.11 -6.74 9.47
N ARG A 51 -5.12 -6.27 8.71
CA ARG A 51 -4.95 -4.86 8.36
C ARG A 51 -4.87 -4.74 6.84
N HIS A 52 -5.72 -3.88 6.28
CA HIS A 52 -5.63 -3.49 4.88
C HIS A 52 -4.75 -2.25 4.72
N ILE A 53 -3.83 -2.28 3.78
CA ILE A 53 -2.99 -1.16 3.37
C ILE A 53 -3.27 -0.90 1.89
N ASP A 54 -3.75 0.30 1.59
CA ASP A 54 -4.04 0.74 0.23
C ASP A 54 -3.13 1.92 -0.12
N PHE A 55 -1.99 1.63 -0.74
CA PHE A 55 -1.03 2.65 -1.14
C PHE A 55 -1.51 3.43 -2.37
N ALA A 56 -2.29 2.80 -3.26
CA ALA A 56 -2.82 3.47 -4.45
C ALA A 56 -3.74 4.62 -4.04
N SER A 57 -4.74 4.33 -3.20
CA SER A 57 -5.66 5.35 -2.69
C SER A 57 -4.95 6.43 -1.87
N ALA A 58 -3.90 6.09 -1.12
CA ALA A 58 -3.13 7.06 -0.36
C ALA A 58 -2.40 8.06 -1.27
N ILE A 59 -1.76 7.57 -2.34
CA ILE A 59 -1.07 8.41 -3.32
C ILE A 59 -2.06 9.26 -4.11
N ASP A 60 -3.18 8.70 -4.55
CA ASP A 60 -4.21 9.44 -5.29
C ASP A 60 -4.75 10.62 -4.47
N ARG A 61 -4.99 10.41 -3.17
CA ARG A 61 -5.44 11.48 -2.26
C ARG A 61 -4.41 12.59 -2.08
N ILE A 62 -3.12 12.24 -2.05
CA ILE A 62 -2.03 13.23 -2.00
C ILE A 62 -2.00 14.04 -3.30
N GLY A 63 -2.09 13.37 -4.45
CA GLY A 63 -2.17 14.02 -5.76
C GLY A 63 -3.33 15.00 -5.85
N ALA A 64 -4.54 14.56 -5.50
CA ALA A 64 -5.73 15.40 -5.51
C ALA A 64 -5.61 16.62 -4.57
N ALA A 65 -4.97 16.47 -3.42
CA ALA A 65 -4.75 17.60 -2.50
C ALA A 65 -3.78 18.64 -3.09
N ILE A 66 -2.73 18.18 -3.79
CA ILE A 66 -1.78 19.06 -4.47
C ILE A 66 -2.46 19.80 -5.63
N GLU A 67 -3.26 19.10 -6.45
CA GLU A 67 -4.01 19.70 -7.56
C GLU A 67 -5.01 20.75 -7.06
N GLY A 68 -5.75 20.45 -6.01
CA GLY A 68 -6.69 21.39 -5.38
C GLY A 68 -6.01 22.67 -4.88
N LEU A 69 -4.77 22.56 -4.38
CA LEU A 69 -3.98 23.73 -3.97
C LEU A 69 -3.62 24.62 -5.18
N TYR A 70 -3.24 24.02 -6.31
CA TYR A 70 -2.95 24.77 -7.53
C TYR A 70 -4.18 25.51 -8.08
N GLU A 71 -5.34 24.84 -8.11
CA GLU A 71 -6.58 25.47 -8.55
C GLU A 71 -6.98 26.67 -7.69
N LEU A 72 -6.81 26.56 -6.37
CA LEU A 72 -7.11 27.64 -5.43
C LEU A 72 -6.23 28.86 -5.72
N ASN A 73 -4.93 28.64 -5.94
CA ASN A 73 -3.97 29.69 -6.27
C ASN A 73 -4.30 30.37 -7.62
N GLU A 74 -4.66 29.59 -8.64
CA GLU A 74 -5.04 30.15 -9.96
C GLU A 74 -6.34 30.98 -9.88
N LYS A 75 -7.33 30.53 -9.10
CA LYS A 75 -8.56 31.30 -8.84
C LYS A 75 -8.27 32.59 -8.07
N ALA A 76 -7.35 32.57 -7.10
CA ALA A 76 -6.95 33.77 -6.36
C ALA A 76 -6.23 34.79 -7.26
N PHE A 77 -5.36 34.34 -8.17
CA PHE A 77 -4.66 35.23 -9.11
C PHE A 77 -5.58 35.87 -10.15
N ARG A 78 -6.62 35.15 -10.62
CA ARG A 78 -7.57 35.68 -11.62
C ARG A 78 -8.57 36.69 -11.06
N ASN A 79 -8.81 36.68 -9.75
CA ASN A 79 -9.78 37.55 -9.08
C ASN A 79 -9.14 38.70 -8.29
N GLY A 80 -7.82 38.92 -8.47
CA GLY A 80 -7.04 40.00 -7.87
C GLY A 80 -6.81 41.17 -8.82
#